data_AF-A0A1X1UI14-F1
#
_entry.id   AF-A0A1X1UI14-F1
#
_cell.length_a   1.000
_cell.length_b   1.000
_cell.length_c   1.000
_cell.angle_alpha   90.00
_cell.angle_beta   90.00
_cell.angle_gamma   90.00
#
_symmetry.space_group_name_H-M   'P 1'
#
loop_
_entity.id
_entity.type
_entity.pdbx_description
1 polymer ?
#
loop_
_entity_poly.entity_id
_entity_poly.type
_entity_poly.pdbx_seq_one_letter_code
_entity_poly.pdbx_strand_id
1 'polypeptide(L)'
;MTEALYEDSGLRLDEDGITIRRYYFPLAGAKRIPYGEIRGLKTEQMTFASGGGRIWGATDPRYWFPLDIHRPRKKKLLILDIGARVHPCITPDDPDRVVELLSDRVPTT
;
A
#
# COMPACT_ATOMS: atom_id res chain seq x y z
N MET A 1 -18.20 -10.05 -4.36
CA MET A 1 -17.22 -8.94 -4.31
C MET A 1 -18.00 -7.71 -3.92
N THR A 2 -17.68 -7.11 -2.79
CA THR A 2 -18.23 -5.82 -2.36
C THR A 2 -17.79 -4.71 -3.31
N GLU A 3 -18.59 -3.64 -3.39
CA GLU A 3 -18.35 -2.50 -4.26
C GLU A 3 -16.99 -1.83 -3.91
N ALA A 4 -16.28 -1.34 -4.94
CA ALA A 4 -14.99 -0.70 -4.73
C ALA A 4 -15.20 0.76 -4.29
N LEU A 5 -14.65 1.12 -3.12
CA LEU A 5 -14.58 2.50 -2.63
C LEU A 5 -13.45 3.28 -3.30
N TYR A 6 -12.40 2.56 -3.71
CA TYR A 6 -11.28 3.05 -4.51
C TYR A 6 -10.66 1.90 -5.30
N GLU A 7 -10.26 2.15 -6.54
CA GLU A 7 -9.58 1.16 -7.37
C GLU A 7 -8.63 1.82 -8.36
N ASP A 8 -7.40 1.31 -8.42
CA ASP A 8 -6.40 1.68 -9.42
C ASP A 8 -5.69 0.42 -9.94
N SER A 9 -4.68 0.59 -10.80
CA SER A 9 -3.97 -0.57 -11.38
C SER A 9 -3.30 -1.49 -10.35
N GLY A 10 -2.95 -1.00 -9.16
CA GLY A 10 -2.21 -1.68 -8.09
C GLY A 10 -3.02 -1.96 -6.83
N LEU A 11 -4.16 -1.30 -6.62
CA LEU A 11 -4.92 -1.33 -5.39
C LEU A 11 -6.43 -1.39 -5.61
N ARG A 12 -7.11 -2.06 -4.68
CA ARG A 12 -8.56 -1.97 -4.49
C ARG A 12 -8.86 -1.84 -3.01
N LEU A 13 -9.65 -0.86 -2.64
CA LEU A 13 -10.24 -0.73 -1.32
C LEU A 13 -11.74 -0.97 -1.48
N ASP A 14 -12.29 -1.84 -0.65
CA ASP A 14 -13.73 -2.09 -0.52
C ASP A 14 -14.15 -1.87 0.94
N GLU A 15 -15.36 -2.28 1.31
CA GLU A 15 -15.91 -2.09 2.65
C GLU A 15 -15.12 -2.83 3.75
N ASP A 16 -14.45 -3.94 3.42
CA ASP A 16 -13.83 -4.82 4.42
C ASP A 16 -12.31 -4.64 4.51
N GLY A 17 -11.66 -4.11 3.47
CA GLY A 17 -10.22 -3.87 3.52
C GLY A 17 -9.56 -3.46 2.22
N ILE A 18 -8.24 -3.63 2.21
CA ILE A 18 -7.35 -3.28 1.10
C ILE A 18 -6.80 -4.53 0.42
N THR A 19 -6.87 -4.55 -0.90
CA THR A 19 -6.24 -5.55 -1.76
C THR A 19 -5.09 -4.91 -2.52
N ILE A 20 -3.87 -5.34 -2.22
CA ILE A 20 -2.65 -4.90 -2.89
C ILE A 20 -2.34 -5.92 -3.99
N ARG A 21 -2.46 -5.50 -5.25
CA ARG A 21 -2.16 -6.34 -6.41
C ARG A 21 -0.67 -6.53 -6.57
N ARG A 22 -0.27 -7.65 -7.18
CA ARG A 22 1.13 -7.93 -7.53
C ARG A 22 2.09 -7.78 -6.34
N TYR A 23 1.64 -8.22 -5.17
CA TYR A 23 2.37 -8.09 -3.92
C TYR A 23 3.48 -9.15 -3.82
N TYR A 24 3.14 -10.42 -3.98
CA TYR A 24 4.06 -11.53 -3.75
C TYR A 24 4.94 -11.82 -4.97
N PHE A 25 6.25 -11.64 -4.79
CA PHE A 25 7.26 -12.08 -5.75
C PHE A 25 7.44 -13.61 -5.69
N PRO A 26 7.63 -14.32 -6.82
CA PRO A 26 7.71 -13.82 -8.20
C PRO A 26 6.39 -13.88 -8.99
N LEU A 27 5.34 -14.49 -8.44
CA LEU A 27 4.11 -14.80 -9.19
C LEU A 27 3.08 -13.67 -9.26
N ALA A 28 3.40 -12.51 -8.69
CA ALA A 28 2.53 -11.34 -8.67
C ALA A 28 1.15 -11.60 -8.02
N GLY A 29 1.10 -12.49 -7.03
CA GLY A 29 -0.09 -12.74 -6.23
C GLY A 29 -0.51 -11.51 -5.43
N ALA A 30 -1.82 -11.32 -5.25
CA ALA A 30 -2.35 -10.22 -4.44
C ALA A 30 -2.24 -10.51 -2.94
N LYS A 31 -2.17 -9.46 -2.12
CA LYS A 31 -2.31 -9.52 -0.67
C LYS A 31 -3.57 -8.78 -0.25
N ARG A 32 -4.43 -9.44 0.51
CA ARG A 32 -5.59 -8.84 1.17
C ARG A 32 -5.24 -8.52 2.61
N ILE A 33 -5.62 -7.33 3.08
CA ILE A 33 -5.43 -6.88 4.46
C ILE A 33 -6.78 -6.27 4.92
N PRO A 34 -7.47 -6.87 5.90
CA PRO A 34 -8.64 -6.28 6.53
C PRO A 34 -8.31 -4.96 7.24
N TYR A 35 -9.24 -4.00 7.29
CA TYR A 35 -8.96 -2.72 7.98
C TYR A 35 -8.61 -2.91 9.46
N GLY A 36 -9.23 -3.88 10.14
CA GLY A 36 -8.93 -4.20 11.54
C GLY A 36 -7.51 -4.73 11.81
N GLU A 37 -6.76 -5.12 10.77
CA GLU A 37 -5.35 -5.50 10.91
C GLU A 37 -4.39 -4.32 10.72
N ILE A 38 -4.86 -3.21 10.15
CA ILE A 38 -4.05 -2.00 9.96
C ILE A 38 -4.03 -1.24 11.29
N ARG A 39 -2.83 -1.05 11.84
CA ARG A 39 -2.59 -0.36 13.11
C ARG A 39 -2.12 1.08 12.93
N GLY A 40 -1.64 1.41 11.73
CA GLY A 40 -1.12 2.73 11.45
C GLY A 40 -0.85 2.95 9.98
N LEU A 41 -0.84 4.23 9.61
CA LEU A 41 -0.53 4.70 8.27
C LEU A 41 0.52 5.80 8.39
N LYS A 42 1.69 5.58 7.76
CA LYS A 42 2.71 6.62 7.60
C LYS A 42 2.75 7.08 6.15
N THR A 43 2.80 8.38 5.95
CA THR A 43 2.97 8.99 4.63
C THR A 43 4.36 9.60 4.48
N GLU A 44 5.01 9.34 3.35
CA GLU A 44 6.28 9.98 2.99
C GLU A 44 6.23 10.53 1.57
N GLN A 45 7.10 11.49 1.25
CA GLN A 45 7.31 11.88 -0.15
C GLN A 45 7.99 10.74 -0.90
N MET A 46 7.55 10.48 -2.12
CA MET A 46 8.23 9.52 -2.99
C MET A 46 9.45 10.18 -3.62
N THR A 47 10.62 9.64 -3.30
CA THR A 47 11.92 10.09 -3.78
C THR A 47 12.76 8.85 -4.08
N PHE A 48 13.95 9.03 -4.68
CA PHE A 48 14.87 7.89 -4.83
C PHE A 48 15.23 7.26 -3.48
N ALA A 49 15.42 8.08 -2.43
CA ALA A 49 15.79 7.63 -1.09
C ALA A 49 14.68 6.83 -0.38
N SER A 50 13.41 7.18 -0.60
CA SER A 50 12.25 6.44 -0.07
C SER A 50 11.81 5.27 -0.97
N GLY A 51 12.61 4.91 -1.97
CA GLY A 51 12.39 3.72 -2.80
C GLY A 51 11.70 3.97 -4.14
N GLY A 52 11.73 5.19 -4.67
CA GLY A 52 11.12 5.53 -5.97
C GLY A 52 11.61 4.68 -7.14
N GLY A 53 12.85 4.21 -7.11
CA GLY A 53 13.41 3.27 -8.09
C GLY A 53 13.18 1.79 -7.80
N ARG A 54 12.61 1.43 -6.64
CA ARG A 54 12.38 0.05 -6.24
C ARG A 54 11.13 -0.46 -6.96
N ILE A 55 11.27 -1.17 -8.07
CA ILE A 55 10.11 -1.64 -8.85
C ILE A 55 9.33 -2.77 -8.14
N TRP A 56 10.02 -3.66 -7.42
CA TRP A 56 9.41 -4.75 -6.65
C TRP A 56 10.34 -5.22 -5.51
N GLY A 57 9.76 -5.67 -4.40
CA GLY A 57 10.46 -6.31 -3.30
C GLY A 57 10.98 -5.32 -2.26
N ALA A 58 12.10 -5.67 -1.62
CA ALA A 58 12.65 -4.92 -0.49
C ALA A 58 14.15 -4.65 -0.66
N THR A 59 14.62 -3.51 -0.12
CA THR A 59 16.04 -3.32 0.24
C THR A 59 16.22 -3.61 1.73
N ASP A 60 15.40 -2.94 2.54
CA ASP A 60 15.26 -3.18 3.97
C ASP A 60 14.09 -4.16 4.16
N PRO A 61 14.30 -5.33 4.78
CA PRO A 61 13.28 -6.36 4.92
C PRO A 61 12.05 -5.92 5.73
N ARG A 62 12.12 -4.78 6.43
CA ARG A 62 10.96 -4.18 7.12
C ARG A 62 9.96 -3.53 6.17
N TYR A 63 10.35 -3.20 4.94
CA TYR A 63 9.55 -2.45 3.97
C TYR A 63 9.42 -3.22 2.66
N TRP A 64 8.20 -3.65 2.32
CA TRP A 64 7.94 -4.44 1.13
C TRP A 64 7.12 -3.67 0.10
N PHE A 65 7.69 -3.51 -1.10
CA PHE A 65 7.07 -2.80 -2.21
C PHE A 65 6.45 -3.81 -3.19
N PRO A 66 5.14 -3.75 -3.48
CA PRO A 66 4.53 -4.55 -4.54
C PRO A 66 5.07 -4.13 -5.92
N LEU A 67 4.85 -4.96 -6.94
CA LEU A 67 5.28 -4.61 -8.31
C LEU A 67 4.53 -3.37 -8.81
N ASP A 68 5.27 -2.29 -9.02
CA ASP A 68 4.79 -1.04 -9.63
C ASP A 68 5.88 -0.47 -10.54
N ILE A 69 5.71 -0.67 -11.84
CA ILE A 69 6.61 -0.15 -12.88
C ILE A 69 6.53 1.37 -13.01
N HIS A 70 5.46 1.98 -12.52
CA HIS A 70 5.23 3.42 -12.57
C HIS A 70 5.67 4.15 -11.30
N ARG A 71 6.19 3.41 -10.29
CA ARG A 71 6.66 3.98 -9.02
C ARG A 71 7.56 5.21 -9.16
N PRO A 72 8.50 5.29 -10.12
CA PRO A 72 9.34 6.47 -10.28
C PRO A 72 8.58 7.77 -10.56
N ARG A 73 7.31 7.70 -11.01
CA ARG A 73 6.45 8.86 -11.29
C ARG A 73 5.50 9.21 -10.14
N LYS A 74 5.42 8.36 -9.12
CA LYS A 74 4.53 8.55 -7.97
C LYS A 74 5.09 9.63 -7.07
N LYS A 75 4.20 10.37 -6.38
CA LYS A 75 4.57 11.53 -5.54
C LYS A 75 4.58 11.22 -4.05
N LYS A 76 3.78 10.26 -3.61
CA LYS A 76 3.61 9.91 -2.18
C LYS A 76 3.76 8.41 -1.99
N LEU A 77 4.46 8.04 -0.92
CA LEU A 77 4.57 6.68 -0.41
C LEU A 77 3.63 6.54 0.79
N LEU A 78 2.82 5.49 0.81
CA LEU A 78 2.05 5.11 1.98
C LEU A 78 2.63 3.81 2.55
N ILE A 79 2.91 3.81 3.85
CA ILE A 79 3.47 2.67 4.57
C ILE A 79 2.43 2.20 5.58
N LEU A 80 1.98 0.96 5.41
CA LEU A 80 0.99 0.35 6.28
C LEU A 80 1.69 -0.38 7.43
N ASP A 81 1.38 0.00 8.66
CA ASP A 81 1.63 -0.84 9.82
C ASP A 81 0.46 -1.82 9.97
N ILE A 82 0.77 -3.11 9.87
CA ILE A 82 -0.19 -4.21 10.02
C ILE A 82 0.09 -5.06 11.26
N GLY A 83 0.87 -4.54 12.20
CA GLY A 83 1.27 -5.26 13.40
C GLY A 83 2.30 -6.37 13.21
N ALA A 84 2.92 -6.42 12.03
CA ALA A 84 3.93 -7.39 11.66
C ALA A 84 5.27 -6.70 11.36
N ARG A 85 6.36 -7.48 11.34
CA ARG A 85 7.69 -6.96 11.03
C ARG A 85 7.81 -6.31 9.65
N VAL A 86 7.00 -6.76 8.70
CA VAL A 86 7.01 -6.30 7.30
C VAL A 86 5.85 -5.36 7.05
N HIS A 87 6.17 -4.15 6.61
CA HIS A 87 5.24 -3.07 6.31
C HIS A 87 5.02 -3.00 4.80
N PRO A 88 3.78 -3.20 4.30
CA PRO A 88 3.44 -2.93 2.91
C PRO A 88 3.66 -1.45 2.54
N CYS A 89 4.40 -1.22 1.47
CA CYS A 89 4.73 0.10 0.93
C CYS A 89 3.98 0.33 -0.39
N ILE A 90 2.87 1.06 -0.36
CA ILE A 90 1.96 1.24 -1.49
C ILE A 90 2.05 2.66 -2.08
N THR A 91 1.73 2.75 -3.37
CA THR A 91 1.90 3.96 -4.18
C THR A 91 0.68 4.20 -5.08
N PRO A 92 -0.50 4.45 -4.48
CA PRO A 92 -1.74 4.62 -5.23
C PRO A 92 -1.67 5.81 -6.19
N ASP A 93 -2.52 5.79 -7.21
CA ASP A 93 -2.66 6.89 -8.17
C ASP A 93 -3.26 8.16 -7.53
N ASP A 94 -4.14 8.00 -6.54
CA ASP A 94 -4.70 9.08 -5.72
C ASP A 94 -4.42 8.80 -4.24
N PRO A 95 -3.27 9.26 -3.72
CA PRO A 95 -2.87 8.94 -2.37
C PRO A 95 -3.66 9.70 -1.32
N ASP A 96 -4.25 10.85 -1.65
CA ASP A 96 -5.03 11.64 -0.69
C ASP A 96 -6.39 10.96 -0.45
N ARG A 97 -7.04 10.47 -1.50
CA ARG A 97 -8.26 9.66 -1.37
C ARG A 97 -8.03 8.37 -0.58
N VAL A 98 -6.90 7.70 -0.77
CA VAL A 98 -6.58 6.47 -0.02
C VAL A 98 -6.31 6.79 1.45
N VAL A 99 -5.63 7.89 1.76
CA VAL A 99 -5.41 8.33 3.15
C VAL A 99 -6.74 8.63 3.84
N GLU A 100 -7.65 9.35 3.17
CA GLU A 100 -9.00 9.64 3.68
C GLU A 100 -9.75 8.35 4.00
N LEU A 101 -9.86 7.41 3.05
CA LEU A 101 -10.56 6.14 3.24
C LEU A 101 -10.00 5.30 4.39
N LEU A 102 -8.67 5.29 4.55
CA LEU A 102 -8.00 4.57 5.63
C LEU A 102 -8.21 5.27 6.97
N SER A 103 -8.17 6.60 7.03
CA SER A 103 -8.34 7.34 8.28
C SER A 103 -9.72 7.13 8.91
N ASP A 104 -10.75 6.96 8.07
CA ASP A 104 -12.11 6.67 8.53
C ASP A 104 -12.31 5.24 9.06
N ARG A 105 -11.43 4.30 8.69
CA ARG A 105 -11.63 2.84 8.86
C ARG A 105 -10.57 2.17 9.72
N VAL A 106 -9.44 2.83 9.92
CA VAL A 106 -8.35 2.36 10.76
C VAL A 106 -8.57 2.92 12.18
N PRO A 107 -8.56 2.08 13.23
CA PRO A 107 -8.75 2.55 14.59
C PRO A 107 -7.66 3.56 14.98
N THR A 108 -8.07 4.76 15.41
CA THR A 108 -7.17 5.68 16.11
C THR A 108 -6.80 5.02 17.45
N THR A 109 -5.55 4.57 17.58
CA THR A 109 -5.04 4.03 18.86
C THR A 109 -4.75 5.17 19.82
#